data_AF-A0A368VPG5-F1
#
_entry.id   AF-A0A368VPG5-F1
#
_cell.length_a   1.000
_cell.length_b   1.000
_cell.length_c   1.000
_cell.angle_alpha   90.00
_cell.angle_beta   90.00
_cell.angle_gamma   90.00
#
_symmetry.space_group_name_H-M   'P 1'
#
loop_
_entity.id
_entity.type
_entity.pdbx_description
1 polymer ?
#
loop_
_entity_poly.entity_id
_entity_poly.type
_entity_poly.pdbx_seq_one_letter_code
_entity_poly.pdbx_strand_id
1 'polypeptide(L)' 'MRELISCLIVATKTDLSLNLSIATTSLLVFDIWEHAYYLQYKNAKADYVQQLWNVVNWDEVSRRFADARAGYNGLRLPQA' A
#
# COMPACT_ATOMS: atom_id res chain seq x y z
N MET A 1 -27.73 -11.23 -1.39
CA MET A 1 -26.35 -11.74 -1.49
C MET A 1 -25.36 -10.59 -1.61
N ARG A 2 -25.25 -9.73 -0.59
CA ARG A 2 -24.37 -8.54 -0.67
C ARG A 2 -23.83 -8.17 0.71
N GLU A 3 -23.31 -9.17 1.41
CA GLU A 3 -22.37 -8.95 2.52
C GLU A 3 -21.09 -9.70 2.18
N LEU A 4 -20.39 -9.18 1.17
CA LEU A 4 -19.00 -9.56 0.97
C LEU A 4 -18.20 -8.80 2.01
N ILE A 5 -17.54 -9.59 2.85
CA ILE A 5 -16.70 -9.22 3.98
C ILE A 5 -15.75 -8.08 3.56
N SER A 6 -16.10 -6.84 3.91
CA SER A 6 -15.21 -5.69 3.75
C SER A 6 -14.21 -5.72 4.91
N CYS A 7 -13.11 -6.45 4.71
CA CYS A 7 -12.05 -6.58 5.70
C CYS A 7 -10.78 -5.89 5.23
N LEU A 8 -10.14 -5.14 6.12
CA LEU A 8 -8.81 -4.61 5.91
C LEU A 8 -7.79 -5.70 6.23
N ILE A 9 -6.93 -6.04 5.27
CA ILE A 9 -5.93 -7.10 5.42
C ILE A 9 -4.55 -6.47 5.33
N VAL A 10 -3.66 -6.83 6.26
CA VAL A 10 -2.23 -6.56 6.15
C VAL A 10 -1.57 -7.84 5.63
N ALA A 11 -0.91 -7.74 4.48
CA ALA A 11 -0.22 -8.86 3.85
C ALA A 11 1.23 -8.46 3.54
N THR A 12 2.17 -9.33 3.90
CA THR A 12 3.56 -9.22 3.46
C THR A 12 3.74 -10.07 2.21
N LYS A 13 4.18 -9.48 1.11
CA LYS A 13 4.50 -10.22 -0.12
C LYS A 13 6.00 -10.22 -0.33
N THR A 14 6.56 -11.41 -0.61
CA THR A 14 7.93 -11.51 -1.11
C THR A 14 7.92 -11.21 -2.61
N ASP A 15 8.93 -10.48 -3.09
CA ASP A 15 9.21 -10.24 -4.51
C ASP A 15 8.26 -9.26 -5.24
N LEU A 16 8.62 -8.91 -6.47
CA LEU A 16 7.94 -7.92 -7.33
C LEU A 16 6.50 -8.32 -7.74
N SER A 17 6.06 -9.53 -7.44
CA SER A 17 4.73 -10.00 -7.82
C SER A 17 3.65 -9.38 -6.91
N LEU A 18 3.18 -8.20 -7.31
CA LEU A 18 1.92 -7.57 -6.87
C LEU A 18 0.68 -8.37 -7.32
N ASN A 19 0.73 -9.70 -7.33
CA ASN A 19 -0.46 -10.54 -7.48
C ASN A 19 -1.15 -10.64 -6.11
N LEU A 20 -1.60 -9.49 -5.62
CA LEU A 20 -2.73 -9.43 -4.72
C LEU A 20 -3.93 -9.88 -5.56
N SER A 21 -4.67 -10.86 -5.07
CA SER A 21 -5.81 -11.48 -5.74
C SER A 21 -6.68 -10.41 -6.42
N ILE A 22 -7.23 -10.71 -7.60
CA ILE A 22 -8.03 -9.82 -8.50
C ILE A 22 -9.10 -8.96 -7.78
N ALA A 23 -9.48 -9.32 -6.55
CA ALA A 23 -10.48 -8.62 -5.74
C ALA A 23 -9.92 -7.70 -4.63
N THR A 24 -8.60 -7.53 -4.50
CA THR A 24 -7.99 -6.71 -3.43
C THR A 24 -7.31 -5.46 -3.97
N THR A 25 -7.68 -4.31 -3.42
CA THR A 25 -7.13 -3.00 -3.80
C THR A 25 -6.05 -2.57 -2.81
N SER A 26 -4.82 -2.37 -3.30
CA SER A 26 -3.70 -1.89 -2.48
C SER A 26 -3.90 -0.44 -2.05
N LEU A 27 -3.91 -0.18 -0.75
CA LEU A 27 -4.05 1.16 -0.19
C LEU A 27 -2.69 1.79 0.09
N LEU A 28 -1.78 1.03 0.70
CA LEU A 28 -0.43 1.42 1.09
C LEU A 28 0.52 0.25 0.84
N VAL A 29 1.71 0.54 0.31
CA VAL A 29 2.77 -0.44 0.04
C VAL A 29 4.09 0.15 0.51
N PHE A 30 4.89 -0.63 1.21
CA PHE A 30 6.26 -0.30 1.58
C PHE A 30 7.23 -1.21 0.85
N ASP A 31 8.26 -0.62 0.27
CA ASP A 31 9.38 -1.38 -0.28
C ASP A 31 10.42 -1.61 0.81
N ILE A 32 10.74 -2.88 1.05
CA ILE A 32 11.69 -3.33 2.06
C ILE A 32 12.83 -4.13 1.42
N TRP A 33 13.06 -3.95 0.12
CA TRP A 33 14.31 -4.40 -0.51
C TRP A 33 15.49 -3.54 -0.04
N GLU A 34 16.65 -4.16 0.08
CA GLU A 34 17.87 -3.49 0.54
C GLU A 34 18.17 -2.21 -0.27
N HIS A 35 17.93 -2.23 -1.58
CA HIS A 35 18.17 -1.06 -2.43
C HIS A 35 17.33 0.18 -2.04
N ALA A 36 16.20 0.01 -1.35
CA ALA A 36 15.36 1.13 -0.94
C ALA A 36 15.91 1.89 0.29
N TYR A 37 16.69 1.24 1.16
CA TYR A 37 17.11 1.82 2.45
C TYR A 37 18.60 1.69 2.78
N TYR A 38 19.35 0.86 2.06
CA TYR A 38 20.73 0.51 2.45
C TYR A 38 21.71 1.68 2.41
N LEU A 39 21.47 2.71 1.60
CA LEU A 39 22.32 3.90 1.57
C LEU A 39 22.27 4.69 2.89
N GLN A 40 21.08 4.86 3.46
CA GLN A 40 20.84 5.67 4.65
C GLN A 40 20.89 4.86 5.95
N TYR A 41 20.30 3.66 5.94
CA TYR A 41 20.09 2.85 7.15
C TYR A 41 20.94 1.58 7.19
N LYS A 42 21.66 1.21 6.12
CA LYS A 42 22.48 -0.01 6.04
C LYS A 42 21.66 -1.25 6.46
N ASN A 43 22.05 -1.90 7.56
CA ASN A 43 21.40 -3.09 8.11
C ASN A 43 20.25 -2.77 9.10
N ALA A 44 20.02 -1.49 9.41
CA ALA A 44 19.01 -1.03 10.36
C ALA A 44 17.61 -0.94 9.72
N LYS A 45 17.09 -2.10 9.27
CA LYS A 45 15.76 -2.20 8.64
C LYS A 45 14.61 -1.73 9.54
N ALA A 46 14.72 -1.96 10.85
CA ALA A 46 13.70 -1.54 11.82
C ALA A 46 13.55 -0.01 11.86
N ASP A 47 14.68 0.71 11.84
CA ASP A 47 14.70 2.17 11.90
C ASP A 47 14.12 2.78 10.61
N TYR A 48 14.43 2.19 9.45
CA TYR A 48 13.83 2.58 8.18
C TYR A 48 12.29 2.47 8.21
N VAL A 49 11.74 1.35 8.70
CA VAL A 49 10.29 1.16 8.79
C VAL A 49 9.66 2.15 9.77
N GLN A 50 10.32 2.48 10.88
CA GLN A 50 9.82 3.52 11.80
C GLN A 50 9.73 4.88 11.14
N GLN A 51 10.75 5.26 10.36
CA GLN A 51 10.76 6.54 9.65
C GLN A 51 9.77 6.59 8.48
N LEU A 52 9.50 5.46 7.83
CA LEU A 52 8.50 5.39 6.77
C LEU A 52 7.11 5.86 7.22
N TRP A 53 6.70 5.55 8.46
CA TRP A 53 5.40 5.99 8.98
C TRP A 53 5.25 7.52 9.09
N ASN A 54 6.37 8.24 9.22
CA ASN A 54 6.38 9.70 9.29
C ASN A 54 6.22 10.37 7.92
N VAL A 55 6.49 9.65 6.82
CA VAL A 55 6.43 10.19 5.44
C VAL A 55 5.22 9.72 4.66
N VAL A 56 4.36 8.87 5.26
CA VAL A 56 3.14 8.38 4.60
C VAL A 56 2.19 9.55 4.34
N ASN A 57 1.71 9.65 3.09
CA ASN A 57 0.62 10.55 2.72
C ASN A 57 -0.73 9.91 3.08
N TRP A 58 -1.26 10.25 4.25
CA TRP A 58 -2.54 9.72 4.76
C TRP A 58 -3.76 10.23 3.99
N ASP A 59 -3.69 11.41 3.38
CA ASP A 59 -4.78 11.96 2.57
C ASP A 59 -4.99 11.09 1.32
N GLU A 60 -3.90 10.70 0.66
CA GLU A 60 -3.94 9.81 -0.50
C GLU A 60 -4.42 8.40 -0.13
N VAL A 61 -3.98 7.86 1.03
CA VAL A 61 -4.46 6.57 1.54
C VAL A 61 -5.97 6.61 1.81
N SER A 62 -6.45 7.68 2.44
CA SER A 62 -7.88 7.88 2.73
C SER A 62 -8.70 7.99 1.45
N ARG A 63 -8.18 8.70 0.45
CA ARG A 63 -8.79 8.83 -0.88
C ARG A 63 -8.88 7.47 -1.58
N ARG A 64 -7.80 6.69 -1.59
CA ARG A 64 -7.78 5.32 -2.16
C ARG A 64 -8.75 4.38 -1.45
N PHE A 65 -8.89 4.52 -0.13
CA PHE A 65 -9.84 3.72 0.65
C PHE A 65 -11.30 4.06 0.28
N ALA A 66 -11.63 5.34 0.16
CA ALA A 66 -12.95 5.77 -0.29
C ALA A 66 -13.26 5.26 -1.72
N ASP A 67 -12.27 5.35 -2.60
CA ASP A 67 -12.38 4.89 -3.99
C ASP A 67 -12.59 3.37 -4.09
N ALA A 68 -11.83 2.60 -3.32
CA ALA A 68 -11.97 1.15 -3.25
C ALA A 68 -13.37 0.75 -2.73
N ARG A 69 -13.91 1.46 -1.73
CA ARG A 69 -15.27 1.22 -1.25
C ARG A 69 -16.36 1.60 -2.26
N ALA A 70 -16.11 2.62 -3.08
CA ALA A 70 -17.01 3.01 -4.16
C ALA A 70 -16.91 2.09 -5.40
N GLY A 71 -16.00 1.12 -5.40
CA GLY A 71 -15.81 0.16 -6.49
C GLY A 71 -14.86 0.63 -7.60
N TYR A 72 -14.10 1.70 -7.37
CA TYR A 72 -13.06 2.15 -8.30
C TYR A 72 -11.78 1.33 -8.08
N ASN A 73 -11.60 0.29 -8.89
CA ASN A 73 -10.39 -0.54 -8.91
C ASN A 73 -9.56 -0.19 -10.15
N GLY A 74 -8.86 0.94 -10.16
CA GLY A 74 -8.02 1.29 -11.30
C GLY A 74 -7.57 2.76 -11.42
N LEU A 75 -6.93 3.06 -12.55
CA LEU A 75 -6.39 4.37 -12.90
C LEU A 75 -7.51 5.41 -12.98
N ARG A 76 -7.39 6.48 -12.18
CA ARG A 76 -8.20 7.69 -12.36
C ARG A 76 -7.56 8.57 -13.42
N LEU A 77 -8.37 9.03 -14.36
CA LEU A 77 -7.97 10.09 -15.28
C LEU A 77 -7.83 11.39 -14.47
N PRO A 78 -6.84 12.24 -14.77
CA PRO A 78 -6.71 13.53 -14.11
C PRO A 78 -8.01 14.30 -14.27
N GLN A 79 -8.61 14.73 -13.15
CA GLN A 79 -9.69 15.71 -13.19
C GLN A 79 -9.05 17.06 -13.54
N ALA A 80 -9.47 17.60 -14.68
CA ALA A 80 -9.05 18.91 -15.17
C ALA A 80 -9.50 20.03 -14.22
#